data_AF-A0A4S0JSV8-F1
#
_entry.id   AF-A0A4S0JSV8-F1
#
_cell.length_a   1.000
_cell.length_b   1.000
_cell.length_c   1.000
_cell.angle_alpha   90.00
_cell.angle_beta   90.00
_cell.angle_gamma   90.00
#
_symmetry.space_group_name_H-M   'P 1'
#
loop_
_entity.id
_entity.type
_entity.pdbx_description
1 polymer ?
#
loop_
_entity_poly.entity_id
_entity_poly.type
_entity_poly.pdbx_seq_one_letter_code
_entity_poly.pdbx_strand_id
1 'polypeptide(L)' 'MSDGSRNEPAMDAERFAALAAAYGGDLRRWPQADRRAGAMFAASEMGAVILGHAGKLDALLDSYAVKAPGA' A
#
# COMPACT_ATOMS: atom_id res chain seq x y z
N MET A 1 27.28 -1.94 24.14
CA MET A 1 25.94 -2.56 23.95
C MET A 1 25.15 -1.61 23.07
N SER A 2 24.96 -1.98 21.82
CA SER A 2 24.35 -1.16 20.77
C SER A 2 22.85 -0.98 21.01
N ASP A 3 22.36 0.25 21.14
CA ASP A 3 20.93 0.56 20.99
C ASP A 3 20.74 1.36 19.69
N GLY A 4 20.84 0.66 18.57
CA GLY A 4 20.64 1.22 17.24
C GLY A 4 19.25 0.94 16.66
N SER A 5 18.22 0.65 17.48
CA SER A 5 17.04 -0.08 16.98
C SER A 5 15.68 0.62 17.03
N ARG A 6 15.56 1.93 17.34
CA ARG A 6 14.21 2.51 17.58
C ARG A 6 13.83 3.79 16.83
N ASN A 7 14.34 4.03 15.63
CA ASN A 7 13.92 5.23 14.90
C ASN A 7 13.78 5.04 13.39
N GLU A 8 13.09 3.96 12.97
CA GLU A 8 12.36 4.10 11.70
C GLU A 8 11.15 4.99 11.99
N PRO A 9 11.00 6.14 11.29
CA PRO A 9 9.89 7.03 11.54
C PRO A 9 8.58 6.26 11.36
N ALA A 10 7.71 6.33 12.37
CA ALA A 10 6.37 5.77 12.27
C ALA A 10 5.67 6.43 11.07
N MET A 11 5.14 5.61 10.17
CA MET A 11 4.40 6.09 9.01
C MET A 11 3.14 6.82 9.49
N ASP A 12 2.89 8.01 8.95
CA ASP A 12 1.64 8.73 9.17
C ASP A 12 0.56 8.35 8.14
N ALA A 13 -0.68 8.75 8.43
CA ALA A 13 -1.83 8.41 7.59
C ALA A 13 -1.77 9.05 6.20
N GLU A 14 -1.18 10.24 6.08
CA GLU A 14 -1.10 10.97 4.81
C GLU A 14 -0.12 10.28 3.85
N ARG A 15 1.08 9.92 4.35
CA ARG A 15 2.07 9.15 3.61
C ARG A 15 1.53 7.78 3.21
N PHE A 16 0.84 7.09 4.14
CA PHE A 16 0.22 5.80 3.85
C PHE A 16 -0.83 5.91 2.73
N ALA A 17 -1.71 6.93 2.79
CA ALA A 17 -2.71 7.17 1.77
C ALA A 17 -2.09 7.52 0.40
N ALA A 18 -1.04 8.34 0.39
CA ALA A 18 -0.33 8.69 -0.84
C ALA A 18 0.29 7.45 -1.51
N LEU A 19 0.90 6.55 -0.72
CA LEU A 19 1.46 5.30 -1.22
C LEU A 19 0.37 4.36 -1.75
N ALA A 20 -0.74 4.21 -1.02
CA ALA A 20 -1.88 3.39 -1.46
C ALA A 20 -2.50 3.92 -2.77
N ALA A 21 -2.59 5.24 -2.93
CA ALA A 21 -3.10 5.85 -4.16
C ALA A 21 -2.15 5.67 -5.35
N ALA A 22 -0.83 5.72 -5.12
CA ALA A 22 0.17 5.61 -6.18
C ALA A 22 0.46 4.16 -6.61
N TYR A 23 0.44 3.21 -5.67
CA TYR A 23 0.89 1.83 -5.90
C TYR A 23 -0.22 0.76 -5.72
N GLY A 24 -1.41 1.17 -5.28
CA GLY A 24 -2.52 0.28 -4.97
C GLY A 24 -2.49 -0.27 -3.55
N GLY A 25 -3.45 -1.13 -3.25
CA GLY A 25 -3.65 -1.75 -1.92
C GLY A 25 -2.70 -2.90 -1.60
N ASP A 26 -1.94 -3.40 -2.59
CA ASP A 26 -0.96 -4.46 -2.41
C ASP A 26 0.40 -3.89 -1.97
N LEU A 27 0.71 -4.02 -0.67
CA LEU A 27 1.98 -3.59 -0.08
C LEU A 27 3.22 -4.18 -0.77
N ARG A 28 3.10 -5.31 -1.48
CA ARG A 28 4.25 -5.88 -2.23
C ARG A 28 4.69 -4.97 -3.38
N ARG A 29 3.76 -4.17 -3.93
CA ARG A 29 4.00 -3.21 -5.03
C ARG A 29 4.66 -1.91 -4.54
N TRP A 30 4.67 -1.64 -3.24
CA TRP A 30 5.19 -0.41 -2.67
C TRP A 30 6.74 -0.36 -2.70
N PRO A 31 7.33 0.85 -2.64
CA PRO A 31 8.78 1.02 -2.49
C PRO A 31 9.33 0.25 -1.28
N GLN A 32 10.47 -0.42 -1.46
CA GLN A 32 11.02 -1.31 -0.44
C GLN A 32 11.23 -0.64 0.92
N ALA A 33 11.66 0.63 0.92
CA ALA A 33 11.87 1.42 2.14
C ALA A 33 10.59 1.64 2.96
N ASP A 34 9.43 1.70 2.29
CA ASP A 34 8.14 1.98 2.94
C ASP A 34 7.38 0.70 3.34
N ARG A 35 7.74 -0.48 2.79
CA ARG A 35 6.97 -1.73 2.99
C ARG A 35 6.82 -2.15 4.44
N ARG A 36 7.89 -2.07 5.24
CA ARG A 36 7.86 -2.47 6.66
C ARG A 36 6.95 -1.55 7.48
N ALA A 37 7.13 -0.24 7.34
CA ALA A 37 6.33 0.76 8.04
C ALA A 37 4.85 0.73 7.58
N GLY A 38 4.61 0.51 6.29
CA GLY A 38 3.28 0.29 5.73
C GLY A 38 2.59 -0.95 6.32
N ALA A 39 3.28 -2.09 6.42
CA ALA A 39 2.72 -3.29 7.04
C ALA A 39 2.33 -3.05 8.52
N MET A 40 3.13 -2.28 9.26
CA MET A 40 2.80 -1.91 10.64
C MET A 40 1.57 -1.00 10.71
N PHE A 41 1.48 0.02 9.86
CA PHE A 41 0.32 0.92 9.82
C PHE A 41 -0.96 0.23 9.35
N ALA A 42 -0.86 -0.72 8.42
CA ALA A 42 -1.97 -1.48 7.87
C ALA A 42 -2.72 -2.32 8.92
N ALA A 43 -2.09 -2.65 10.05
CA ALA A 43 -2.73 -3.31 11.18
C ALA A 43 -3.71 -2.42 11.95
N SER A 44 -3.69 -1.10 11.72
CA SER A 44 -4.68 -0.17 12.28
C SER A 44 -5.98 -0.20 11.48
N GLU A 45 -7.09 0.20 12.13
CA GLU A 45 -8.39 0.32 11.47
C GLU A 45 -8.34 1.28 10.28
N MET A 46 -7.69 2.43 10.44
CA MET A 46 -7.53 3.42 9.38
C MET A 46 -6.70 2.88 8.21
N GLY A 47 -5.62 2.16 8.50
CA GLY A 47 -4.82 1.48 7.47
C GLY A 47 -5.64 0.44 6.69
N ALA A 48 -6.45 -0.37 7.39
CA ALA A 48 -7.34 -1.34 6.78
C ALA A 48 -8.40 -0.68 5.88
N VAL A 49 -8.98 0.44 6.30
CA VAL A 49 -9.92 1.23 5.49
C VAL A 49 -9.23 1.73 4.22
N ILE A 50 -8.08 2.39 4.34
CA ILE A 50 -7.34 2.95 3.20
C ILE A 50 -6.97 1.85 2.18
N LEU A 51 -6.39 0.73 2.63
CA LEU A 51 -6.06 -0.38 1.74
C LEU A 51 -7.31 -1.06 1.15
N GLY A 52 -8.41 -1.13 1.90
CA GLY A 52 -9.67 -1.65 1.39
C GLY A 52 -10.23 -0.81 0.25
N HIS A 53 -10.10 0.52 0.32
CA HIS A 53 -10.47 1.41 -0.79
C HIS A 53 -9.57 1.22 -2.00
N ALA A 54 -8.25 1.19 -1.81
CA ALA A 54 -7.29 0.98 -2.90
C ALA A 54 -7.47 -0.40 -3.56
N GLY A 55 -7.62 -1.47 -2.76
CA GLY A 55 -7.79 -2.83 -3.24
C GLY A 55 -9.09 -3.07 -4.01
N LYS A 56 -10.18 -2.34 -3.69
CA LYS A 56 -11.41 -2.36 -4.50
C LYS A 56 -11.17 -1.79 -5.90
N LEU A 57 -10.43 -0.67 -5.99
CA LEU A 57 -10.05 -0.09 -7.29
C LEU A 57 -9.14 -1.06 -8.06
N ASP A 58 -8.14 -1.64 -7.40
CA ASP A 58 -7.25 -2.63 -8.02
C ASP A 58 -8.04 -3.81 -8.60
N ALA A 59 -9.00 -4.37 -7.85
CA ALA A 59 -9.83 -5.48 -8.33
C ALA A 59 -10.68 -5.11 -9.56
N LEU A 60 -11.23 -3.89 -9.60
CA LEU A 60 -11.97 -3.39 -10.77
C LEU A 60 -11.06 -3.28 -11.99
N LEU A 61 -9.85 -2.73 -11.81
CA LEU A 61 -8.86 -2.58 -12.88
C LEU A 61 -8.34 -3.94 -13.37
N ASP A 62 -8.05 -4.88 -12.47
CA ASP A 62 -7.58 -6.23 -12.80
C ASP A 62 -8.66 -7.04 -13.55
N SER A 63 -9.94 -6.76 -13.32
CA SER A 63 -11.05 -7.41 -14.02
C SER A 63 -11.25 -6.91 -15.46
N TYR A 64 -10.64 -5.79 -15.83
CA TYR A 64 -10.85 -5.16 -17.13
C TYR A 64 -10.06 -5.88 -18.23
N ALA A 65 -10.75 -6.65 -19.05
CA ALA A 65 -10.18 -7.35 -20.20
C ALA A 65 -10.26 -6.48 -21.47
N VAL A 66 -9.10 -6.02 -21.95
CA VAL A 66 -9.01 -5.37 -23.27
C VAL A 66 -8.89 -6.43 -24.34
N LYS A 67 -9.82 -6.41 -25.32
CA LYS A 67 -9.72 -7.29 -26.50
C LYS A 67 -8.47 -6.89 -27.30
N ALA A 68 -7.62 -7.87 -27.60
CA ALA A 68 -6.43 -7.63 -28.41
C ALA A 68 -6.83 -7.06 -29.80
N PRO A 69 -6.06 -6.11 -30.36
CA PRO A 69 -6.34 -5.60 -31.69
C PRO A 69 -6.30 -6.74 -32.73
N GLY A 70 -7.42 -6.95 -33.44
CA GLY A 70 -7.52 -7.93 -34.53
C GLY A 70 -8.34 -9.19 -34.23
N ALA A 71 -8.91 -9.34 -33.03
CA ALA A 71 -9.89 -10.40 -32.72
C ALA A 71 -11.33 -9.97 -32.99
#